data_AF-A0A0P7CKT9-F1
#
_entry.id   AF-A0A0P7CKT9-F1
#
_cell.length_a   1.000
_cell.length_b   1.000
_cell.length_c   1.000
_cell.angle_alpha   90.00
_cell.angle_beta   90.00
_cell.angle_gamma   90.00
#
_symmetry.space_group_name_H-M   'P 1'
#
loop_
_entity.id
_entity.type
_entity.pdbx_description
1 polymer ?
#
loop_
_entity_poly.entity_id
_entity_poly.type
_entity_poly.pdbx_seq_one_letter_code
_entity_poly.pdbx_strand_id
1 'polypeptide(L)'
;MPENDPRVLRFQVEEFAVLSDGRRLTLTADRGWSSSLAGSPTTDDAWSYLTLAEVTETVLVVVGPDEGDEAAGAHPWVLFAQRLRAQDVDTTPEALRDLPYEVVLSERLQSKLSGA
;
A
#
# COMPACT_ATOMS: atom_id res chain seq x y z
N MET A 1 -13.69 -18.83 -7.30
CA MET A 1 -14.48 -17.58 -7.22
C MET A 1 -14.31 -16.85 -8.55
N PRO A 2 -15.36 -16.31 -9.18
CA PRO A 2 -15.17 -15.52 -10.39
C PRO A 2 -14.37 -14.26 -10.05
N GLU A 3 -13.37 -13.93 -10.87
CA GLU A 3 -12.46 -12.80 -10.66
C GLU A 3 -13.14 -11.42 -10.64
N ASN A 4 -14.42 -11.33 -11.01
CA ASN A 4 -15.19 -10.08 -11.04
C ASN A 4 -16.49 -10.18 -10.21
N ASP A 5 -16.45 -10.78 -9.01
CA ASP A 5 -17.56 -10.59 -8.07
C ASP A 5 -17.54 -9.13 -7.60
N PRO A 6 -18.57 -8.32 -7.93
CA PRO A 6 -18.62 -6.94 -7.48
C PRO A 6 -18.52 -6.84 -5.96
N ARG A 7 -18.96 -7.85 -5.19
CA ARG A 7 -18.88 -7.88 -3.71
C ARG A 7 -17.45 -7.91 -3.14
N VAL A 8 -16.43 -7.98 -4.00
CA VAL A 8 -15.02 -7.95 -3.61
C VAL A 8 -14.43 -6.59 -3.93
N LEU A 9 -14.03 -5.87 -2.89
CA LEU A 9 -13.24 -4.66 -3.01
C LEU A 9 -11.79 -5.03 -3.25
N ARG A 10 -11.15 -4.39 -4.22
CA ARG A 10 -9.74 -4.62 -4.56
C ARG A 10 -8.95 -3.33 -4.36
N PHE A 11 -7.81 -3.46 -3.71
CA PHE A 11 -6.91 -2.37 -3.40
C PHE A 11 -5.55 -2.67 -4.01
N GLN A 12 -5.01 -1.69 -4.72
CA GLN A 12 -3.64 -1.69 -5.20
C GLN A 12 -2.84 -0.71 -4.35
N VAL A 13 -1.63 -1.12 -3.98
CA VAL A 13 -0.70 -0.33 -3.18
C VAL A 13 0.57 -0.12 -3.99
N GLU A 14 0.98 1.14 -4.06
CA GLU A 14 2.21 1.55 -4.72
C GLU A 14 3.04 2.32 -3.70
N GLU A 15 4.33 1.97 -3.59
CA GLU A 15 5.28 2.67 -2.73
C GLU A 15 6.21 3.51 -3.59
N PHE A 16 6.49 4.73 -3.14
CA PHE A 16 7.34 5.68 -3.86
C PHE A 16 8.34 6.35 -2.94
N ALA A 17 9.52 6.67 -3.48
CA ALA A 17 10.41 7.66 -2.88
C ALA A 17 10.11 9.04 -3.48
N VAL A 18 9.90 10.03 -2.62
CA VAL A 18 9.76 11.44 -3.03
C VAL A 18 11.11 12.11 -2.87
N LEU A 19 11.67 12.58 -3.97
CA LEU A 19 12.94 13.31 -3.97
C LEU A 19 12.72 14.78 -3.56
N SER A 20 13.79 15.45 -3.15
CA SER A 20 13.77 16.87 -2.79
C SER A 20 13.37 17.80 -3.93
N ASP A 21 13.54 17.35 -5.18
CA ASP A 21 13.09 18.04 -6.39
C ASP A 21 11.59 17.79 -6.72
N GLY A 22 10.90 17.03 -5.88
CA GLY A 22 9.47 16.70 -6.03
C GLY A 22 9.20 15.51 -6.95
N ARG A 23 10.21 14.91 -7.58
CA ARG A 23 10.01 13.69 -8.38
C ARG A 23 9.64 12.52 -7.48
N ARG A 24 8.78 11.65 -8.01
CA ARG A 24 8.37 10.39 -7.36
C ARG A 24 8.96 9.23 -8.13
N LEU A 25 9.73 8.40 -7.45
CA LEU A 25 10.29 7.18 -8.03
C LEU A 25 9.59 5.97 -7.43
N THR A 26 9.00 5.12 -8.28
CA THR A 26 8.30 3.91 -7.85
C THR A 26 9.29 2.91 -7.24
N LEU A 27 9.00 2.46 -6.02
CA LEU A 27 9.70 1.40 -5.33
C LEU A 27 9.02 0.06 -5.62
N THR A 28 7.72 -0.07 -5.37
CA THR A 28 6.90 -1.24 -5.75
C THR A 28 5.52 -0.79 -6.22
N ALA A 29 4.91 -1.59 -7.09
CA ALA A 29 3.54 -1.40 -7.59
C ALA A 29 2.78 -2.74 -7.74
N ASP A 30 3.34 -3.81 -7.18
CA ASP A 30 2.81 -5.18 -7.26
C ASP A 30 2.07 -5.61 -5.98
N ARG A 31 1.96 -4.69 -5.01
CA ARG A 31 1.34 -4.92 -3.71
C ARG A 31 -0.14 -4.56 -3.74
N GLY A 32 -0.93 -5.24 -2.93
CA GLY A 32 -2.36 -5.02 -2.86
C GLY A 32 -3.07 -6.12 -2.09
N TRP A 33 -4.35 -5.91 -1.82
CA TRP A 33 -5.20 -6.91 -1.19
C TRP A 33 -6.62 -6.84 -1.74
N SER A 34 -7.38 -7.90 -1.46
CA SER A 34 -8.81 -7.94 -1.72
C SER A 34 -9.55 -8.10 -0.40
N SER A 35 -10.67 -7.40 -0.25
CA SER A 35 -11.56 -7.51 0.90
C SER A 35 -12.97 -7.83 0.43
N SER A 36 -13.68 -8.67 1.16
CA SER A 36 -15.07 -9.03 0.87
C SER A 36 -15.84 -9.18 2.15
N LEU A 37 -17.05 -8.63 2.22
CA LEU A 37 -17.94 -8.85 3.34
C LEU A 37 -18.81 -10.09 3.08
N ALA A 38 -18.52 -11.17 3.80
CA ALA A 38 -19.31 -12.40 3.71
C ALA A 38 -20.79 -12.13 4.07
N GLY A 39 -21.70 -12.46 3.16
CA GLY A 39 -23.14 -12.33 3.36
C GLY A 39 -23.75 -10.98 2.99
N SER A 40 -22.96 -10.00 2.51
CA SER A 40 -23.53 -8.76 2.01
C SER A 40 -24.12 -8.92 0.60
N PRO A 41 -25.34 -8.41 0.35
CA PRO A 41 -25.96 -8.45 -0.97
C PRO A 41 -25.31 -7.49 -1.99
N THR A 42 -24.57 -6.46 -1.55
CA THR A 42 -24.09 -5.37 -2.42
C THR A 42 -22.66 -4.89 -2.11
N THR A 43 -22.05 -4.14 -3.04
CA THR A 43 -20.77 -3.45 -2.82
C THR A 43 -20.83 -2.32 -1.82
N ASP A 44 -21.99 -1.64 -1.73
CA ASP A 44 -22.10 -0.41 -0.95
C ASP A 44 -22.03 -0.72 0.55
N ASP A 45 -22.64 -1.82 0.98
CA ASP A 45 -22.45 -2.31 2.35
C ASP A 45 -20.97 -2.56 2.65
N ALA A 46 -20.22 -3.19 1.73
CA ALA A 46 -18.80 -3.48 1.94
C ALA A 46 -17.95 -2.20 2.11
N TRP A 47 -18.32 -1.09 1.47
CA TRP A 47 -17.66 0.21 1.69
C TRP A 47 -18.02 0.81 3.06
N SER A 48 -19.26 0.65 3.53
CA SER A 48 -19.70 1.19 4.83
C SER A 48 -19.03 0.54 6.05
N TYR A 49 -18.42 -0.65 5.90
CA TYR A 49 -17.64 -1.30 6.97
C TYR A 49 -16.15 -0.98 6.95
N LEU A 50 -15.67 -0.21 5.97
CA LEU A 50 -14.26 0.20 5.91
C LEU A 50 -14.11 1.61 6.44
N THR A 51 -13.25 1.78 7.42
CA THR A 51 -12.80 3.09 7.88
C THR A 51 -11.46 3.47 7.27
N LEU A 52 -11.18 4.79 7.26
CA LEU A 52 -9.88 5.33 6.86
C LEU A 52 -8.73 4.71 7.66
N ALA A 53 -8.95 4.51 8.97
CA ALA A 53 -7.96 3.96 9.88
C ALA A 53 -7.66 2.49 9.53
N GLU A 54 -8.68 1.65 9.35
CA GLU A 54 -8.50 0.23 8.99
C GLU A 54 -7.81 0.06 7.64
N VAL A 55 -8.16 0.88 6.65
CA VAL A 55 -7.48 0.85 5.34
C VAL A 55 -6.01 1.22 5.49
N THR A 56 -5.70 2.25 6.29
CA THR A 56 -4.31 2.69 6.51
C THR A 56 -3.49 1.63 7.25
N GLU A 57 -4.05 1.02 8.29
CA GLU A 57 -3.39 -0.09 9.00
C GLU A 57 -3.17 -1.29 8.07
N THR A 58 -4.15 -1.63 7.24
CA THR A 58 -4.04 -2.73 6.27
C THR A 58 -2.94 -2.46 5.24
N VAL A 59 -2.79 -1.21 4.77
CA VAL A 59 -1.68 -0.83 3.88
C VAL A 59 -0.34 -1.17 4.53
N LEU A 60 -0.13 -0.78 5.80
CA LEU A 60 1.14 -1.03 6.52
C LEU A 60 1.44 -2.53 6.70
N VAL A 61 0.40 -3.36 6.82
CA VAL A 61 0.55 -4.83 6.84
C VAL A 61 0.95 -5.34 5.45
N VAL A 62 0.30 -4.87 4.39
CA VAL A 62 0.51 -5.34 3.00
C VAL A 62 1.87 -4.95 2.42
N VAL A 63 2.38 -3.78 2.79
CA VAL A 63 3.75 -3.35 2.40
C VAL A 63 4.83 -3.97 3.29
N GLY A 64 4.43 -4.54 4.43
CA GLY A 64 5.31 -5.25 5.33
C GLY A 64 5.91 -6.51 4.71
N PRO A 65 6.84 -7.17 5.42
CA PRO A 65 7.38 -8.45 4.99
C PRO A 65 6.24 -9.48 4.85
N ASP A 66 6.36 -10.34 3.84
CA ASP A 66 5.40 -11.43 3.63
C ASP A 66 5.46 -12.43 4.80
N GLU A 67 4.34 -13.13 5.05
CA GLU A 67 4.24 -14.14 6.11
C GLU A 67 5.33 -15.21 5.95
N GLY A 68 6.12 -15.46 6.99
CA GLY A 68 7.25 -16.39 6.97
C GLY A 68 8.59 -15.77 6.58
N ASP A 69 8.61 -14.50 6.12
CA ASP A 69 9.84 -13.71 5.93
C ASP A 69 10.14 -12.82 7.15
N GLU A 70 9.51 -13.12 8.29
CA GLU A 70 9.68 -12.44 9.58
C GLU A 70 11.14 -12.46 10.07
N ALA A 71 11.90 -13.49 9.67
CA ALA A 71 13.33 -13.59 9.96
C ALA A 71 14.18 -12.53 9.23
N ALA A 72 13.67 -11.95 8.12
CA ALA A 72 14.27 -10.79 7.45
C ALA A 72 13.93 -9.46 8.15
N GLY A 73 12.96 -9.47 9.08
CA GLY A 73 12.76 -8.49 10.18
C GLY A 73 12.50 -7.04 9.80
N ALA A 74 12.60 -6.65 8.54
CA ALA A 74 12.48 -5.27 8.10
C ALA A 74 11.85 -5.20 6.72
N HIS A 75 11.13 -4.10 6.47
CA HIS A 75 10.86 -3.63 5.11
C HIS A 75 12.12 -3.80 4.23
N PRO A 76 11.95 -4.08 2.93
CA PRO A 76 13.06 -4.39 2.02
C PRO A 76 13.89 -3.15 1.64
N TRP A 77 14.35 -2.39 2.64
CA TRP A 77 15.12 -1.16 2.52
C TRP A 77 16.39 -1.33 1.68
N VAL A 78 17.03 -2.49 1.77
CA VAL A 78 18.19 -2.84 0.94
C VAL A 78 17.81 -2.86 -0.54
N LEU A 79 16.69 -3.51 -0.88
CA LEU A 79 16.19 -3.58 -2.25
C LEU A 79 15.75 -2.19 -2.75
N PHE A 80 15.08 -1.41 -1.90
CA PHE A 80 14.67 -0.04 -2.26
C PHE A 80 15.87 0.87 -2.52
N ALA A 81 16.89 0.83 -1.67
CA ALA A 81 18.14 1.57 -1.89
C ALA A 81 18.84 1.14 -3.18
N GLN A 82 18.83 -0.16 -3.53
CA GLN A 82 19.35 -0.64 -4.81
C GLN A 82 18.55 -0.12 -6.01
N ARG A 83 17.21 -0.13 -5.93
CA ARG A 83 16.31 0.39 -6.97
C ARG A 83 16.48 1.90 -7.20
N LEU A 84 16.72 2.65 -6.13
CA LEU A 84 16.98 4.09 -6.21
C LEU A 84 18.37 4.39 -6.79
N ARG A 85 19.41 3.65 -6.38
CA ARG A 85 20.75 3.81 -6.97
C ARG A 85 20.79 3.47 -8.46
N ALA A 86 20.00 2.49 -8.90
CA ALA A 86 19.84 2.19 -10.33
C ALA A 86 19.20 3.33 -11.14
N GLN A 87 18.62 4.33 -10.47
CA GLN A 87 18.03 5.54 -11.04
C GLN A 87 18.86 6.79 -10.69
N ASP A 88 20.16 6.62 -10.41
CA ASP A 88 21.12 7.68 -10.05
C ASP A 88 20.80 8.44 -8.74
N VAL A 89 20.04 7.82 -7.83
CA VAL A 89 19.78 8.36 -6.48
C VAL A 89 20.64 7.64 -5.44
N ASP A 90 21.66 8.32 -4.93
CA ASP A 90 22.51 7.79 -3.87
C ASP A 90 21.80 7.87 -2.51
N THR A 91 21.59 6.71 -1.89
CA THR A 91 20.89 6.57 -0.60
C THR A 91 21.36 5.29 0.10
N THR A 92 21.04 5.12 1.40
CA THR A 92 21.29 3.87 2.14
C THR A 92 20.00 3.31 2.73
N PRO A 93 19.96 2.00 3.05
CA PRO A 93 18.78 1.40 3.70
C PRO A 93 18.40 2.10 5.01
N GLU A 94 19.40 2.51 5.79
CA GLU A 94 19.22 3.21 7.07
C GLU A 94 18.66 4.61 6.84
N ALA A 95 19.19 5.33 5.85
CA ALA A 95 18.67 6.65 5.48
C ALA A 95 17.21 6.58 5.03
N LEU A 96 16.81 5.53 4.29
CA LEU A 96 15.40 5.33 3.89
C LEU A 96 14.49 5.02 5.09
N ARG A 97 14.97 4.21 6.03
CA ARG A 97 14.21 3.86 7.25
C ARG A 97 13.94 5.07 8.14
N ASP A 98 14.87 6.03 8.17
CA ASP A 98 14.76 7.24 8.99
C ASP A 98 13.89 8.33 8.35
N LEU A 99 13.47 8.15 7.09
CA LEU A 99 12.55 9.08 6.43
C LEU A 99 11.12 8.92 6.95
N PRO A 100 10.31 9.99 6.92
CA PRO A 100 8.87 9.88 7.16
C PRO A 100 8.23 8.91 6.16
N TYR A 101 7.43 7.98 6.68
CA TYR A 101 6.63 7.06 5.88
C TYR A 101 5.17 7.52 5.93
N GLU A 102 4.63 7.93 4.78
CA GLU A 102 3.26 8.47 4.67
C GLU A 102 2.39 7.56 3.81
N VAL A 103 1.18 7.26 4.29
CA VAL A 103 0.16 6.56 3.51
C VAL A 103 -0.77 7.59 2.89
N VAL A 104 -0.77 7.68 1.56
CA VAL A 104 -1.65 8.59 0.81
C VAL A 104 -2.72 7.77 0.10
N LEU A 105 -4.00 8.06 0.39
CA LEU A 105 -5.12 7.41 -0.29
C LEU A 105 -5.47 8.16 -1.58
N SER A 106 -5.81 7.41 -2.64
CA SER A 106 -6.29 8.01 -3.89
C SER A 106 -7.58 8.81 -3.67
N GLU A 107 -7.81 9.85 -4.49
CA GLU A 107 -9.03 10.67 -4.42
C GLU A 107 -10.30 9.83 -4.56
N ARG A 108 -10.25 8.80 -5.42
CA ARG A 108 -11.35 7.84 -5.59
C ARG A 108 -11.65 7.10 -4.29
N LEU A 109 -10.62 6.62 -3.60
CA LEU A 109 -10.78 5.89 -2.35
C LEU A 109 -11.29 6.81 -1.23
N GLN A 110 -10.74 8.03 -1.12
CA GLN A 110 -11.23 9.03 -0.18
C GLN A 110 -12.71 9.36 -0.41
N SER A 111 -13.12 9.59 -1.66
CA SER A 111 -14.51 9.88 -2.02
C SER A 111 -15.47 8.74 -1.65
N LYS A 112 -15.00 7.49 -1.75
CA LYS A 112 -15.77 6.30 -1.37
C LYS A 112 -15.91 6.16 0.14
N LEU A 113 -14.86 6.45 0.89
CA LEU A 113 -14.88 6.39 2.36
C LEU A 113 -15.62 7.58 2.99
N SER A 114 -15.65 8.75 2.34
CA SER A 114 -16.36 9.93 2.84
C SER A 114 -17.84 9.96 2.45
N GLY A 115 -18.23 9.18 1.44
CA GLY A 115 -19.59 9.11 0.91
C GLY A 115 -20.39 7.89 1.36
N ALA A 116 -19.81 7.04 2.21
CA ALA A 116 -20.42 5.83 2.78
C ALA A 116 -21.09 6.10 4.12
#